data_AF-A0A9W8MG56-F1
#
_entry.id   AF-A0A9W8MG56-F1
#
_cell.length_a   1.000
_cell.length_b   1.000
_cell.length_c   1.000
_cell.angle_alpha   90.00
_cell.angle_beta   90.00
_cell.angle_gamma   90.00
#
_symmetry.space_group_name_H-M   'P 1'
#
loop_
_entity.id
_entity.type
_entity.pdbx_description
1 polymer ?
#
loop_
_entity_poly.entity_id
_entity_poly.type
_entity_poly.pdbx_seq_one_letter_code
_entity_poly.pdbx_strand_id
1 'polypeptide(L)'
;MVGSALTETTAKVGSADIRNEDPSAVANDSALAFDEEYYTKKIASLEEELNVLKSERICAINDSPLKDLKVVLAKHGFSDAVVPQEPQAQMEAIERLKELHQRWQTLTWTSEETYDIEGPCSAYELAGGIFTKIDGEGNILVLQLPTYRDPVYKVIADRNLGIKPRGFTFDPSQDLIVFTEISSE
;
A
#
# COMPACT_ATOMS: atom_id res chain seq x y z
N MET A 1 -3.27 -26.56 39.37
CA MET A 1 -1.89 -26.16 39.75
C MET A 1 -1.00 -26.64 38.61
N VAL A 2 -0.34 -25.83 37.80
CA VAL A 2 0.36 -24.55 38.04
C VAL A 2 0.15 -23.65 36.83
N GLY A 3 -0.20 -22.38 37.06
CA GLY A 3 -0.29 -21.35 36.02
C GLY A 3 1.08 -20.74 35.74
N SER A 4 1.25 -20.15 34.55
CA SER A 4 2.35 -19.23 34.30
C SER A 4 1.86 -18.03 33.50
N ALA A 5 2.34 -16.88 33.94
CA ALA A 5 1.74 -15.56 33.75
C ALA A 5 2.28 -14.87 32.50
N LEU A 6 1.39 -14.14 31.84
CA LEU A 6 1.70 -13.11 30.85
C LEU A 6 2.37 -11.92 31.54
N THR A 7 3.49 -11.43 31.00
CA THR A 7 4.07 -10.14 31.39
C THR A 7 3.93 -9.16 30.25
N GLU A 8 3.07 -8.16 30.44
CA GLU A 8 2.99 -6.95 29.62
C GLU A 8 4.28 -6.12 29.76
N THR A 9 4.78 -5.58 28.65
CA THR A 9 5.87 -4.62 28.64
C THR A 9 5.35 -3.27 28.13
N THR A 10 5.37 -2.25 28.99
CA THR A 10 4.98 -0.87 28.66
C THR A 10 6.24 -0.06 28.36
N ALA A 11 6.28 0.64 27.22
CA ALA A 11 7.36 1.56 26.87
C ALA A 11 6.87 3.02 26.91
N LYS A 12 7.64 3.89 27.60
CA LYS A 12 7.49 5.35 27.61
C LYS A 12 8.48 5.96 26.61
N VAL A 13 8.02 6.90 25.79
CA VAL A 13 8.87 7.72 24.90
C VAL A 13 8.81 9.18 25.36
N GLY A 14 9.99 9.79 25.53
CA GLY A 14 10.16 11.19 25.91
C GLY A 14 10.34 12.10 24.69
N SER A 15 9.87 13.35 24.82
CA SER A 15 10.01 14.43 23.82
C SER A 15 11.39 15.07 23.84
N ALA A 16 11.87 15.48 22.67
CA ALA A 16 13.07 16.31 22.50
C ALA A 16 12.69 17.75 22.11
N ASP A 17 13.37 18.71 22.77
CA ASP A 17 13.32 20.16 22.51
C ASP A 17 14.16 20.53 21.27
N ILE A 18 13.60 21.36 20.39
CA ILE A 18 14.30 21.92 19.21
C ILE A 18 14.64 23.39 19.48
N ARG A 19 15.93 23.72 19.43
CA ARG A 19 16.46 25.08 19.50
C ARG A 19 16.28 25.78 18.14
N ASN A 20 15.76 27.00 18.17
CA ASN A 20 15.75 27.92 17.03
C ASN A 20 17.09 28.66 16.95
N GLU A 21 17.69 28.74 15.76
CA GLU A 21 18.80 29.64 15.46
C GLU A 21 18.32 30.84 14.63
N ASP A 22 18.86 32.01 14.96
CA ASP A 22 18.64 33.29 14.29
C ASP A 22 19.40 33.37 12.95
N PRO A 23 18.78 33.87 11.86
CA PRO A 23 19.51 34.21 10.65
C PRO A 23 19.87 35.70 10.63
N SER A 24 21.17 36.00 10.70
CA SER A 24 21.72 37.32 10.40
C SER A 24 22.07 37.46 8.90
N ALA A 25 21.93 38.70 8.44
CA ALA A 25 21.89 39.18 7.07
C ALA A 25 23.18 39.00 6.24
N VAL A 26 23.04 38.97 4.90
CA VAL A 26 23.84 39.82 3.98
C VAL A 26 23.03 40.06 2.69
N ALA A 27 22.80 41.34 2.37
CA ALA A 27 22.31 41.81 1.09
C ALA A 27 23.46 41.91 0.07
N ASN A 28 23.20 41.61 -1.20
CA ASN A 28 23.95 42.22 -2.29
C ASN A 28 23.04 42.43 -3.49
N ASP A 29 22.92 43.71 -3.84
CA ASP A 29 22.04 44.33 -4.80
C ASP A 29 22.73 44.37 -6.17
N SER A 30 22.07 43.83 -7.18
CA SER A 30 22.43 43.99 -8.60
C SER A 30 21.15 44.02 -9.39
N ALA A 31 20.58 45.23 -9.46
CA ALA A 31 19.40 45.56 -10.25
C ALA A 31 19.67 45.37 -11.75
N LEU A 32 19.39 44.18 -12.25
CA LEU A 32 19.04 43.98 -13.66
C LEU A 32 17.72 44.71 -13.89
N ALA A 33 17.68 45.66 -14.83
CA ALA A 33 16.43 46.27 -15.25
C ALA A 33 15.55 45.18 -15.88
N PHE A 34 14.63 44.65 -15.09
CA PHE A 34 13.64 43.66 -15.49
C PHE A 34 12.60 44.34 -16.36
N ASP A 35 12.49 43.94 -17.62
CA ASP A 35 11.44 44.36 -18.54
C ASP A 35 10.11 43.69 -18.13
N GLU A 36 9.42 44.28 -17.14
CA GLU A 36 8.11 43.82 -16.65
C GLU A 36 7.06 43.70 -17.75
N GLU A 37 7.17 44.51 -18.81
CA GLU A 37 6.22 44.51 -19.92
C GLU A 37 6.33 43.21 -20.76
N TYR A 38 7.54 42.67 -20.89
CA TYR A 38 7.77 41.40 -21.59
C TYR A 38 7.12 40.22 -20.86
N TYR A 39 7.29 40.13 -19.53
CA TYR A 39 6.76 39.02 -18.75
C TYR A 39 5.24 39.08 -18.58
N THR A 40 4.66 40.27 -18.43
CA THR A 40 3.21 40.43 -18.34
C THR A 40 2.51 39.99 -19.63
N LYS A 41 3.03 40.36 -20.81
CA LYS A 41 2.51 39.87 -22.09
C LYS A 41 2.65 38.35 -22.23
N LYS A 42 3.77 37.79 -21.77
CA LYS A 42 4.02 36.34 -21.84
C LYS A 42 3.09 35.54 -20.91
N ILE A 43 2.81 36.06 -19.71
CA ILE A 43 1.87 35.45 -18.77
C ILE A 43 0.45 35.49 -19.37
N ALA A 44 0.00 36.63 -19.89
CA ALA A 44 -1.32 36.75 -20.51
C ALA A 44 -1.50 35.80 -21.71
N SER A 45 -0.47 35.66 -22.56
CA SER A 45 -0.47 34.72 -23.68
C SER A 45 -0.56 33.26 -23.23
N LEU A 46 0.16 32.89 -22.16
CA LEU A 46 0.11 31.54 -21.61
C LEU A 46 -1.24 31.24 -20.93
N GLU A 47 -1.85 32.23 -20.28
CA GLU A 47 -3.18 32.09 -19.69
C GLU A 47 -4.26 31.90 -20.75
N GLU A 48 -4.14 32.57 -21.89
CA GLU A 48 -5.07 32.40 -23.01
C GLU A 48 -4.90 31.03 -23.70
N GLU A 49 -3.67 30.59 -23.96
CA GLU A 49 -3.40 29.23 -24.46
C GLU A 49 -3.90 28.15 -23.48
N LEU A 50 -3.71 28.36 -22.17
CA LEU A 50 -4.22 27.47 -21.13
C LEU A 50 -5.75 27.45 -21.10
N ASN A 51 -6.41 28.58 -21.33
CA ASN A 51 -7.87 28.65 -21.38
C ASN A 51 -8.44 28.01 -22.64
N VAL A 52 -7.78 28.14 -23.79
CA VAL A 52 -8.15 27.41 -25.02
C VAL A 52 -8.00 25.91 -24.81
N LEU A 53 -6.87 25.45 -24.24
CA LEU A 53 -6.64 24.03 -23.91
C LEU A 53 -7.63 23.49 -22.86
N LYS A 54 -8.00 24.30 -21.86
CA LYS A 54 -9.05 23.94 -20.89
C LYS A 54 -10.42 23.86 -21.55
N SER A 55 -10.75 24.80 -22.44
CA SER A 55 -12.03 24.83 -23.15
C SER A 55 -12.18 23.64 -24.12
N GLU A 56 -11.11 23.25 -24.82
CA GLU A 56 -11.13 22.10 -25.74
C GLU A 56 -11.16 20.75 -25.00
N ARG A 57 -10.69 20.68 -23.75
CA ARG A 57 -10.83 19.49 -22.89
C ARG A 57 -12.15 19.40 -22.12
N ILE A 58 -12.99 20.44 -22.15
CA ILE A 58 -14.31 20.47 -21.49
C ILE A 58 -15.44 20.20 -22.50
N CYS A 59 -15.17 19.52 -23.60
CA CYS A 59 -16.22 18.86 -24.36
C CYS A 59 -16.57 17.50 -23.72
N ALA A 60 -17.70 17.47 -23.01
CA ALA A 60 -18.49 16.28 -22.64
C ALA A 60 -17.93 15.29 -21.59
N ILE A 61 -17.59 15.77 -20.38
CA ILE A 61 -17.50 14.90 -19.19
C ILE A 61 -18.70 15.09 -18.25
N ASN A 62 -19.90 15.28 -18.79
CA ASN A 62 -21.12 15.22 -17.99
C ASN A 62 -21.86 13.94 -18.45
N ASP A 63 -22.03 13.01 -17.52
CA ASP A 63 -22.69 11.69 -17.68
C ASP A 63 -21.92 10.55 -18.35
N SER A 64 -20.58 10.52 -18.22
CA SER A 64 -19.80 9.34 -18.63
C SER A 64 -19.79 8.26 -17.53
N PRO A 65 -20.07 6.98 -17.85
CA PRO A 65 -19.91 5.82 -16.95
C PRO A 65 -18.55 5.74 -16.25
N LEU A 66 -17.54 6.41 -16.82
CA LEU A 66 -16.19 6.53 -16.26
C LEU A 66 -16.17 7.24 -14.91
N LYS A 67 -17.05 8.24 -14.66
CA LYS A 67 -17.14 8.92 -13.36
C LYS A 67 -17.65 7.96 -12.29
N ASP A 68 -18.69 7.19 -12.61
CA ASP A 68 -19.26 6.22 -11.69
C ASP A 68 -18.27 5.10 -11.38
N LEU A 69 -17.56 4.58 -12.39
CA LEU A 69 -16.53 3.57 -12.19
C LEU A 69 -15.38 4.10 -11.31
N LYS A 70 -14.88 5.33 -11.58
CA LYS A 70 -13.82 5.94 -10.76
C LYS A 70 -14.27 6.16 -9.31
N VAL A 71 -15.48 6.63 -9.08
CA VAL A 71 -16.02 6.83 -7.71
C VAL A 71 -16.18 5.49 -7.00
N VAL A 72 -16.70 4.46 -7.68
CA VAL A 72 -16.83 3.11 -7.10
C VAL A 72 -15.45 2.54 -6.78
N LEU A 73 -14.49 2.61 -7.71
CA LEU A 73 -13.13 2.14 -7.49
C LEU A 73 -12.43 2.89 -6.36
N ALA A 74 -12.53 4.23 -6.33
CA ALA A 74 -11.96 5.06 -5.27
C ALA A 74 -12.56 4.73 -3.89
N LYS A 75 -13.87 4.49 -3.79
CA LYS A 75 -14.53 4.03 -2.55
C LYS A 75 -13.94 2.71 -2.03
N HIS A 76 -13.41 1.88 -2.92
CA HIS A 76 -12.77 0.61 -2.60
C HIS A 76 -11.24 0.68 -2.56
N GLY A 77 -10.64 1.88 -2.57
CA GLY A 77 -9.19 2.07 -2.46
C GLY A 77 -8.41 1.92 -3.77
N PHE A 78 -9.09 1.77 -4.90
CA PHE A 78 -8.48 1.57 -6.23
C PHE A 78 -8.37 2.88 -7.03
N SER A 79 -7.89 3.94 -6.39
CA SER A 79 -7.79 5.28 -7.01
C SER A 79 -6.83 5.30 -8.21
N ASP A 80 -5.85 4.39 -8.24
CA ASP A 80 -4.79 4.31 -9.26
C ASP A 80 -5.08 3.28 -10.36
N ALA A 81 -6.25 2.64 -10.36
CA ALA A 81 -6.58 1.63 -11.36
C ALA A 81 -6.63 2.24 -12.77
N VAL A 82 -5.96 1.58 -13.73
CA VAL A 82 -6.04 1.94 -15.15
C VAL A 82 -7.45 1.65 -15.64
N VAL A 83 -8.23 2.70 -15.86
CA VAL A 83 -9.60 2.59 -16.35
C VAL A 83 -9.58 2.38 -17.87
N PRO A 84 -10.27 1.35 -18.40
CA PRO A 84 -10.44 1.20 -19.84
C PRO A 84 -11.04 2.46 -20.47
N GLN A 85 -10.48 2.94 -21.59
CA GLN A 85 -10.96 4.17 -22.23
C GLN A 85 -12.26 3.94 -23.03
N GLU A 86 -12.47 2.71 -23.50
CA GLU A 86 -13.65 2.33 -24.27
C GLU A 86 -14.89 2.21 -23.36
N PRO A 87 -16.01 2.90 -23.65
CA PRO A 87 -17.21 2.87 -22.83
C PRO A 87 -17.77 1.46 -22.56
N GLN A 88 -17.70 0.58 -23.57
CA GLN A 88 -18.13 -0.80 -23.44
C GLN A 88 -17.30 -1.58 -22.40
N ALA A 89 -15.97 -1.43 -22.44
CA ALA A 89 -15.06 -2.06 -21.49
C ALA A 89 -15.24 -1.52 -20.06
N GLN A 90 -15.64 -0.26 -19.91
CA GLN A 90 -15.97 0.31 -18.59
C GLN A 90 -17.23 -0.31 -18.01
N MET A 91 -18.30 -0.45 -18.80
CA MET A 91 -19.53 -1.10 -18.34
C MET A 91 -19.27 -2.55 -17.93
N GLU A 92 -18.54 -3.30 -18.75
CA GLU A 92 -18.14 -4.68 -18.44
C GLU A 92 -17.33 -4.77 -17.13
N ALA A 93 -16.41 -3.82 -16.90
CA ALA A 93 -15.64 -3.75 -15.65
C ALA A 93 -16.53 -3.47 -14.43
N ILE A 94 -17.49 -2.54 -14.54
CA ILE A 94 -18.46 -2.24 -13.47
C ILE A 94 -19.32 -3.47 -13.17
N GLU A 95 -19.87 -4.11 -14.19
CA GLU A 95 -20.70 -5.31 -14.03
C GLU A 95 -19.90 -6.44 -13.37
N ARG A 96 -18.67 -6.67 -13.82
CA ARG A 96 -17.78 -7.66 -13.23
C ARG A 96 -17.49 -7.36 -11.76
N LEU A 97 -17.24 -6.10 -11.40
CA LEU A 97 -17.01 -5.69 -10.02
C LEU A 97 -18.26 -5.92 -9.15
N LYS A 98 -19.45 -5.59 -9.65
CA LYS A 98 -20.72 -5.84 -8.96
C LYS A 98 -20.95 -7.34 -8.73
N GLU A 99 -20.71 -8.15 -9.76
CA GLU A 99 -20.81 -9.61 -9.67
C GLU A 99 -19.85 -10.17 -8.60
N LEU A 100 -18.58 -9.75 -8.64
CA LEU A 100 -17.59 -10.16 -7.63
C LEU A 100 -18.03 -9.73 -6.23
N HIS A 101 -18.50 -8.49 -6.05
CA HIS A 101 -18.98 -7.99 -4.77
C HIS A 101 -20.17 -8.83 -4.25
N GLN A 102 -21.13 -9.13 -5.11
CA GLN A 102 -22.28 -9.97 -4.77
C GLN A 102 -21.84 -11.39 -4.40
N ARG A 103 -20.85 -11.95 -5.09
CA ARG A 103 -20.27 -13.25 -4.75
C ARG A 103 -19.57 -13.22 -3.40
N TRP A 104 -18.81 -12.15 -3.10
CA TRP A 104 -18.17 -11.97 -1.81
C TRP A 104 -19.17 -11.85 -0.66
N GLN A 105 -20.31 -11.18 -0.88
CA GLN A 105 -21.39 -11.08 0.11
C GLN A 105 -22.11 -12.41 0.36
N THR A 106 -22.10 -13.31 -0.62
CA THR A 106 -22.77 -14.62 -0.54
C THR A 106 -21.79 -15.77 -0.26
N LEU A 107 -20.52 -15.47 0.04
CA LEU A 107 -19.56 -16.46 0.49
C LEU A 107 -20.08 -17.11 1.77
N THR A 108 -20.38 -18.40 1.66
CA THR A 108 -20.71 -19.26 2.79
C THR A 108 -19.53 -20.18 3.03
N TRP A 109 -19.05 -20.20 4.26
CA TRP A 109 -18.00 -21.12 4.68
C TRP A 109 -18.52 -22.56 4.53
N THR A 110 -17.84 -23.37 3.72
CA THR A 110 -18.21 -24.78 3.52
C THR A 110 -17.63 -25.68 4.59
N SER A 111 -16.47 -25.31 5.11
CA SER A 111 -15.72 -26.01 6.17
C SER A 111 -14.86 -25.00 6.91
N GLU A 112 -14.57 -25.32 8.17
CA GLU A 112 -13.58 -24.63 8.99
C GLU A 112 -12.58 -25.69 9.46
N GLU A 113 -11.31 -25.40 9.28
CA GLU A 113 -10.21 -26.31 9.62
C GLU A 113 -9.17 -25.54 10.42
N THR A 114 -8.67 -26.17 11.48
CA THR A 114 -7.63 -25.62 12.34
C THR A 114 -6.33 -26.36 12.07
N TYR A 115 -5.27 -25.60 11.83
CA TYR A 115 -3.93 -26.12 11.59
C TYR A 115 -3.00 -25.65 12.70
N ASP A 116 -2.48 -26.60 13.47
CA ASP A 116 -1.49 -26.33 14.50
C ASP A 116 -0.10 -26.23 13.87
N ILE A 117 0.50 -25.04 13.93
CA ILE A 117 1.85 -24.80 13.41
C ILE A 117 2.86 -24.82 14.56
N GLU A 118 3.49 -25.97 14.78
CA GLU A 118 4.41 -26.21 15.89
C GLU A 118 5.71 -25.39 15.84
N GLY A 119 6.33 -25.20 17.00
CA GLY A 119 7.63 -24.54 17.15
C GLY A 119 7.54 -23.07 17.56
N PRO A 120 8.68 -22.47 17.96
CA PRO A 120 8.73 -21.09 18.40
C PRO A 120 8.23 -20.13 17.31
N CYS A 121 7.70 -18.98 17.73
CA CYS A 121 7.19 -17.95 16.85
C CYS A 121 7.38 -16.59 17.53
N SER A 122 8.12 -15.71 16.88
CA SER A 122 8.33 -14.31 17.32
C SER A 122 7.51 -13.35 16.47
N ALA A 123 7.38 -13.62 15.17
CA ALA A 123 6.49 -12.89 14.27
C ALA A 123 5.92 -13.84 13.23
N TYR A 124 4.69 -13.55 12.77
CA TYR A 124 4.05 -14.27 11.69
C TYR A 124 3.26 -13.29 10.82
N GLU A 125 3.04 -13.68 9.57
CA GLU A 125 2.22 -12.95 8.62
C GLU A 125 1.44 -13.92 7.73
N LEU A 126 0.23 -13.48 7.36
CA LEU A 126 -0.64 -14.20 6.45
C LEU A 126 -1.03 -13.29 5.30
N ALA A 127 -0.56 -13.61 4.09
CA ALA A 127 -0.83 -12.81 2.90
C ALA A 127 -0.93 -13.71 1.67
N GLY A 128 -1.95 -13.46 0.83
CA GLY A 128 -2.06 -14.13 -0.49
C GLY A 128 -2.15 -15.66 -0.44
N GLY A 129 -2.65 -16.25 0.65
CA GLY A 129 -2.66 -17.71 0.83
C GLY A 129 -1.31 -18.30 1.24
N ILE A 130 -0.35 -17.47 1.63
CA ILE A 130 0.92 -17.87 2.23
C ILE A 130 0.90 -17.51 3.71
N PHE A 131 1.31 -18.47 4.55
CA PHE A 131 1.62 -18.25 5.95
C PHE A 131 3.13 -18.27 6.12
N THR A 132 3.68 -17.22 6.72
CA THR A 132 5.10 -17.17 7.07
C THR A 132 5.23 -16.93 8.56
N LYS A 133 6.15 -17.63 9.21
CA LYS A 133 6.56 -17.32 10.58
C LYS A 133 8.07 -17.34 10.73
N ILE A 134 8.57 -16.55 11.67
CA ILE A 134 9.96 -16.52 12.09
C ILE A 134 10.06 -16.68 13.61
N ASP A 135 11.18 -17.18 14.09
CA ASP A 135 11.56 -17.12 15.51
C ASP A 135 12.75 -16.18 15.76
N GLY A 136 13.09 -15.99 17.03
CA GLY A 136 14.19 -15.13 17.46
C GLY A 136 15.60 -15.66 17.14
N GLU A 137 15.72 -16.91 16.67
CA GLU A 137 16.98 -17.50 16.22
C GLU A 137 17.18 -17.41 14.70
N GLY A 138 16.19 -16.84 13.99
CA GLY A 138 16.24 -16.70 12.54
C GLY A 138 15.74 -17.91 11.77
N ASN A 139 15.07 -18.86 12.42
CA ASN A 139 14.37 -19.92 11.71
C ASN A 139 13.13 -19.33 11.05
N ILE A 140 12.96 -19.57 9.76
CA ILE A 140 11.79 -19.17 8.97
C ILE A 140 11.06 -20.41 8.48
N LEU A 141 9.74 -20.41 8.64
CA LEU A 141 8.82 -21.38 8.05
C LEU A 141 7.86 -20.65 7.12
N VAL A 142 7.80 -21.07 5.86
CA VAL A 142 6.88 -20.57 4.84
C VAL A 142 6.00 -21.71 4.37
N LEU A 143 4.69 -21.55 4.52
CA LEU A 143 3.66 -22.50 4.14
C LEU A 143 2.76 -21.88 3.07
N GLN A 144 2.46 -22.66 2.03
CA GLN A 144 1.29 -22.43 1.21
C GLN A 144 0.07 -22.98 1.93
N LEU A 145 -0.95 -22.16 2.18
CA LEU A 145 -2.19 -22.60 2.80
C LEU A 145 -3.01 -23.50 1.86
N PRO A 146 -3.89 -24.33 2.44
CA PRO A 146 -4.85 -25.11 1.66
C PRO A 146 -5.69 -24.23 0.74
N THR A 147 -6.01 -24.77 -0.41
CA THR A 147 -6.99 -24.19 -1.33
C THR A 147 -8.12 -25.19 -1.53
N TYR A 148 -9.25 -24.74 -2.09
CA TYR A 148 -10.34 -25.65 -2.44
C TYR A 148 -9.90 -26.83 -3.34
N ARG A 149 -8.85 -26.65 -4.16
CA ARG A 149 -8.33 -27.70 -5.05
C ARG A 149 -7.23 -28.55 -4.42
N ASP A 150 -6.61 -28.06 -3.37
CA ASP A 150 -5.49 -28.71 -2.69
C ASP A 150 -5.68 -28.52 -1.17
N PRO A 151 -6.37 -29.45 -0.49
CA PRO A 151 -6.84 -29.26 0.89
C PRO A 151 -5.73 -29.47 1.93
N VAL A 152 -4.47 -29.55 1.52
CA VAL A 152 -3.34 -29.75 2.43
C VAL A 152 -2.37 -28.57 2.26
N TYR A 153 -1.86 -28.05 3.37
CA TYR A 153 -0.83 -27.03 3.30
C TYR A 153 0.47 -27.63 2.76
N LYS A 154 1.28 -26.81 2.09
CA LYS A 154 2.57 -27.23 1.54
C LYS A 154 3.69 -26.41 2.16
N VAL A 155 4.72 -27.08 2.66
CA VAL A 155 5.95 -26.41 3.11
C VAL A 155 6.71 -25.92 1.89
N ILE A 156 6.87 -24.60 1.78
CA ILE A 156 7.68 -23.95 0.73
C ILE A 156 9.12 -23.80 1.21
N ALA A 157 9.31 -23.38 2.45
CA ALA A 157 10.62 -23.22 3.06
C ALA A 157 10.56 -23.51 4.56
N ASP A 158 11.59 -24.19 5.06
CA ASP A 158 11.85 -24.42 6.49
C ASP A 158 13.36 -24.41 6.67
N ARG A 159 13.92 -23.27 7.12
CA ARG A 159 15.37 -23.08 7.20
C ARG A 159 15.75 -21.97 8.18
N ASN A 160 17.01 -21.98 8.62
CA ASN A 160 17.60 -20.84 9.32
C ASN A 160 18.17 -19.83 8.31
N LEU A 161 17.91 -18.54 8.53
CA LEU A 161 18.37 -17.45 7.67
C LEU A 161 19.80 -16.97 7.97
N GLY A 162 20.41 -17.40 9.07
CA GLY A 162 21.71 -16.91 9.55
C GLY A 162 21.68 -15.48 10.08
N ILE A 163 20.49 -14.89 10.22
CA ILE A 163 20.25 -13.56 10.78
C ILE A 163 19.15 -13.67 11.84
N LYS A 164 19.15 -12.77 12.83
CA LYS A 164 18.12 -12.72 13.88
C LYS A 164 17.18 -11.54 13.62
N PRO A 165 16.13 -11.71 12.77
CA PRO A 165 15.16 -10.66 12.54
C PRO A 165 14.22 -10.52 13.74
N ARG A 166 13.89 -9.28 14.11
CA ARG A 166 12.83 -9.03 15.10
C ARG A 166 11.43 -9.01 14.49
N GLY A 167 11.35 -8.73 13.20
CA GLY A 167 10.11 -8.67 12.44
C GLY A 167 10.37 -8.73 10.95
N PHE A 168 9.31 -8.97 10.20
CA PHE A 168 9.33 -8.97 8.75
C PHE A 168 7.98 -8.51 8.21
N THR A 169 7.96 -8.15 6.94
CA THR A 169 6.76 -8.05 6.12
C THR A 169 6.98 -8.76 4.80
N PHE A 170 5.92 -9.26 4.19
CA PHE A 170 5.96 -10.03 2.96
C PHE A 170 4.90 -9.58 1.96
N ASP A 171 5.32 -9.39 0.70
CA ASP A 171 4.41 -9.15 -0.43
C ASP A 171 4.44 -10.38 -1.37
N PRO A 172 3.41 -11.26 -1.32
CA PRO A 172 3.31 -12.42 -2.21
C PRO A 172 3.15 -12.06 -3.68
N SER A 173 2.73 -10.82 -4.00
CA SER A 173 2.59 -10.40 -5.40
C SER A 173 3.94 -10.10 -6.07
N GLN A 174 4.99 -9.88 -5.27
CA GLN A 174 6.34 -9.53 -5.72
C GLN A 174 7.39 -10.58 -5.34
N ASP A 175 6.98 -11.69 -4.71
CA ASP A 175 7.88 -12.68 -4.12
C ASP A 175 8.93 -12.04 -3.18
N LEU A 176 8.53 -11.01 -2.41
CA LEU A 176 9.44 -10.16 -1.64
C LEU A 176 9.19 -10.29 -0.14
N ILE A 177 10.22 -10.67 0.62
CA ILE A 177 10.25 -10.59 2.09
C ILE A 177 11.22 -9.49 2.52
N VAL A 178 10.77 -8.59 3.39
CA VAL A 178 11.58 -7.50 3.97
C VAL A 178 11.68 -7.68 5.47
N PHE A 179 12.89 -7.69 6.01
CA PHE A 179 13.14 -7.74 7.46
C PHE A 179 13.31 -6.31 8.00
N THR A 180 12.53 -5.94 9.01
CA THR A 180 12.45 -4.55 9.49
C THR A 180 13.56 -4.18 10.47
N GLU A 181 14.03 -5.15 11.26
CA GLU A 181 15.13 -4.98 12.21
C GLU A 181 15.97 -6.25 12.26
N ILE A 182 17.27 -6.13 12.05
CA ILE A 182 18.24 -7.23 12.13
C ILE A 182 19.22 -6.91 13.24
N SER A 183 19.25 -7.74 14.30
CA SER A 183 20.30 -7.62 15.30
C SER A 183 21.57 -8.28 14.80
N SER A 184 22.67 -7.53 14.72
CA SER A 184 24.02 -8.11 14.66
C SER A 184 24.40 -8.61 16.05
N GLU A 185 24.94 -9.82 16.13
CA GLU A 185 25.59 -10.32 17.37
C GLU A 185 26.75 -9.42 17.80
#